data_AF-A0A1M7YH07-F1
#
_entry.id   AF-A0A1M7YH07-F1
#
_cell.length_a   1.000
_cell.length_b   1.000
_cell.length_c   1.000
_cell.angle_alpha   90.00
_cell.angle_beta   90.00
_cell.angle_gamma   90.00
#
_symmetry.space_group_name_H-M   'P 1'
#
loop_
_entity.id
_entity.type
_entity.pdbx_description
1 polymer ?
#
loop_
_entity_poly.entity_id
_entity_poly.type
_entity_poly.pdbx_seq_one_letter_code
_entity_poly.pdbx_strand_id
1 'polypeptide(L)' 'MALPKDPFILLSYINTQLRDHYKDLTELCKILEISEQDLKNRLNIIHYEYIPELNQFR' A
#
# COMPACT_ATOMS: atom_id res chain seq x y z
N MET A 1 -13.66 -4.48 2.21
CA MET A 1 -13.48 -3.27 3.04
C MET A 1 -13.25 -2.07 2.13
N ALA A 2 -13.72 -0.88 2.49
CA ALA A 2 -13.44 0.32 1.70
C ALA A 2 -12.04 0.86 2.06
N LEU A 3 -11.12 0.89 1.10
CA LEU A 3 -9.85 1.58 1.27
C LEU A 3 -10.09 3.09 1.37
N PRO A 4 -9.27 3.82 2.15
CA PRO A 4 -9.28 5.27 2.14
C PRO A 4 -9.12 5.81 0.71
N LYS A 5 -9.93 6.83 0.37
CA LYS A 5 -9.87 7.47 -0.96
C LYS A 5 -8.81 8.57 -1.03
N ASP A 6 -8.52 9.20 0.10
CA ASP A 6 -7.46 10.21 0.19
C ASP A 6 -6.09 9.50 0.08
N PRO A 7 -5.22 9.91 -0.85
CA PRO A 7 -3.96 9.22 -1.11
C PRO A 7 -2.97 9.32 0.07
N PHE A 8 -2.98 10.41 0.86
CA PHE A 8 -2.13 10.53 2.05
C PHE A 8 -2.62 9.62 3.17
N ILE A 9 -3.94 9.51 3.36
CA ILE A 9 -4.50 8.57 4.33
C ILE A 9 -4.26 7.12 3.87
N LEU A 10 -4.44 6.83 2.57
CA LEU A 10 -4.16 5.52 2.00
C LEU A 10 -2.70 5.12 2.22
N LEU A 11 -1.75 6.04 1.98
CA LEU A 11 -0.33 5.83 2.24
C LEU A 11 -0.07 5.41 3.69
N SER A 12 -0.58 6.19 4.65
CA SER A 12 -0.39 5.91 6.08
C SER A 12 -1.00 4.56 6.49
N TYR A 13 -2.20 4.26 5.97
CA TYR A 13 -2.87 2.99 6.20
C TYR A 13 -2.04 1.82 5.67
N ILE A 14 -1.62 1.87 4.41
CA ILE A 14 -0.86 0.79 3.76
C ILE A 14 0.50 0.59 4.42
N ASN A 15 1.23 1.67 4.74
CA ASN A 15 2.51 1.55 5.43
C ASN A 15 2.37 0.96 6.85
N THR A 16 1.28 1.30 7.56
CA THR A 16 0.99 0.70 8.87
C THR A 16 0.67 -0.80 8.72
N GLN A 17 -0.13 -1.16 7.73
CA GLN A 17 -0.45 -2.55 7.43
C GLN A 17 0.79 -3.37 7.06
N LEU A 18 1.64 -2.86 6.16
CA LEU A 18 2.89 -3.52 5.76
C LEU A 18 3.85 -3.68 6.93
N ARG A 19 3.95 -2.69 7.83
CA ARG A 19 4.84 -2.77 8.98
C ARG A 19 4.38 -3.81 10.01
N ASP A 20 3.08 -3.81 10.32
CA ASP A 20 2.57 -4.49 11.52
C ASP A 20 1.92 -5.86 11.21
N HIS A 21 1.48 -6.10 9.97
CA HIS A 21 0.61 -7.24 9.64
C HIS A 21 1.05 -8.11 8.45
N TYR A 22 1.85 -7.59 7.50
CA TYR A 22 2.14 -8.29 6.24
C TYR A 22 3.63 -8.32 5.92
N LYS A 23 4.11 -9.40 5.31
CA LYS A 23 5.52 -9.57 4.96
C LYS A 23 5.95 -8.69 3.80
N ASP A 24 5.04 -8.47 2.85
CA ASP A 24 5.26 -7.68 1.65
C ASP A 24 3.93 -7.17 1.07
N LEU A 25 4.05 -6.32 0.04
CA LEU A 25 2.92 -5.79 -0.70
C LEU A 25 2.06 -6.87 -1.36
N THR A 26 2.65 -7.97 -1.82
CA THR A 26 1.94 -9.05 -2.52
C THR A 26 0.98 -9.75 -1.55
N GLU A 27 1.46 -10.07 -0.34
CA GLU A 27 0.66 -10.70 0.71
C GLU A 27 -0.49 -9.79 1.15
N LEU A 28 -0.20 -8.51 1.38
CA LEU A 28 -1.22 -7.49 1.69
C LEU A 28 -2.29 -7.44 0.60
N CYS A 29 -1.88 -7.31 -0.67
CA CYS A 29 -2.80 -7.20 -1.79
C CYS A 29 -3.66 -8.46 -1.97
N LYS A 30 -3.08 -9.64 -1.75
CA LYS A 30 -3.80 -10.92 -1.79
C LYS A 30 -4.84 -11.03 -0.68
N ILE A 31 -4.50 -10.64 0.54
CA ILE A 31 -5.41 -10.74 1.70
C ILE A 31 -6.53 -9.69 1.63
N LEU A 32 -6.21 -8.48 1.17
CA LEU A 32 -7.19 -7.40 1.01
C LEU A 32 -7.97 -7.50 -0.31
N GLU A 33 -7.68 -8.51 -1.14
CA GLU A 33 -8.28 -8.72 -2.47
C GLU A 33 -8.22 -7.47 -3.36
N ILE A 34 -7.07 -6.81 -3.36
CA ILE A 34 -6.83 -5.59 -4.16
C ILE A 34 -5.72 -5.81 -5.18
N SER A 35 -5.79 -5.08 -6.29
CA SER A 35 -4.72 -5.08 -7.29
C SER A 35 -3.53 -4.27 -6.79
N GLU A 36 -2.37 -4.91 -6.72
CA GLU A 36 -1.10 -4.26 -6.41
C GLU A 36 -0.80 -3.11 -7.37
N GLN A 37 -1.08 -3.29 -8.66
CA GLN A 37 -0.84 -2.27 -9.67
C GLN A 37 -1.77 -1.07 -9.51
N ASP A 38 -3.04 -1.29 -9.16
CA ASP A 38 -3.98 -0.20 -8.85
C ASP A 38 -3.52 0.58 -7.61
N LEU A 39 -3.06 -0.14 -6.57
CA LEU A 39 -2.56 0.49 -5.35
C LEU A 39 -1.31 1.34 -5.62
N LYS A 40 -0.35 0.81 -6.38
CA LYS A 40 0.84 1.57 -6.81
C LYS A 40 0.44 2.80 -7.61
N ASN A 41 -0.48 2.67 -8.56
CA ASN A 41 -0.94 3.81 -9.36
C ASN A 41 -1.59 4.90 -8.50
N ARG A 42 -2.42 4.53 -7.51
CA ARG A 42 -3.04 5.49 -6.59
C ARG A 42 -2.03 6.24 -5.75
N LEU A 43 -1.00 5.56 -5.25
CA LEU A 43 0.04 6.18 -4.43
C LEU A 43 1.07 6.95 -5.29
N ASN A 44 1.25 6.58 -6.55
CA ASN A 44 2.08 7.32 -7.49
C ASN A 44 1.49 8.70 -7.84
N ILE A 45 0.19 8.93 -7.67
CA ILE A 45 -0.43 10.27 -7.83
C ILE A 45 0.20 11.28 -6.88
N ILE A 46 0.64 10.83 -5.70
CA ILE A 46 1.38 11.65 -4.73
C ILE A 46 2.89 11.41 -4.76
N HIS A 47 3.40 10.77 -5.83
CA HIS A 47 4.81 10.43 -6.04
C HIS A 47 5.41 9.44 -5.03
N TYR A 48 4.58 8.54 -4.48
CA TYR A 48 5.05 7.47 -3.61
C TYR A 48 5.15 6.14 -4.36
N GLU A 49 6.30 5.48 -4.20
CA GLU A 49 6.58 4.18 -4.78
C GLU A 49 6.85 3.14 -3.70
N TYR A 50 6.49 1.88 -3.98
CA TYR A 50 6.77 0.80 -3.05
C TYR A 50 8.26 0.44 -3.08
N ILE A 51 8.92 0.50 -1.93
CA ILE A 51 10.31 0.08 -1.73
C ILE A 51 10.31 -1.30 -1.05
N PRO A 52 10.57 -2.41 -1.77
CA PRO A 52 10.52 -3.76 -1.21
C PRO A 52 11.52 -3.98 -0.08
N GLU A 53 12.70 -3.36 -0.16
CA GLU A 53 13.76 -3.46 0.85
C GLU A 53 13.34 -2.92 2.22
N LEU A 54 12.41 -1.96 2.22
CA LEU A 54 11.90 -1.32 3.42
C LEU A 54 10.46 -1.74 3.76
N ASN A 55 9.85 -2.58 2.91
CA ASN A 55 8.46 -2.99 2.99
C ASN A 55 7.50 -1.80 3.24
N GLN A 56 7.65 -0.71 2.50
CA GLN A 56 6.81 0.50 2.64
C GLN A 56 6.83 1.34 1.36
N PHE A 57 5.86 2.24 1.24
CA PHE A 57 5.84 3.28 0.21
C PHE A 57 6.59 4.53 0.67
N ARG A 58 7.43 5.11 -0.20
CA ARG A 58 8.17 6.36 0.01
C ARG A 58 8.26 7.21 -1.24
#